data_AF-A0A954NBL1-F1
#
_entry.id   AF-A0A954NBL1-F1
#
_cell.length_a   1.000
_cell.length_b   1.000
_cell.length_c   1.000
_cell.angle_alpha   90.00
_cell.angle_beta   90.00
_cell.angle_gamma   90.00
#
_symmetry.space_group_name_H-M   'P 1'
#
loop_
_entity.id
_entity.type
_entity.pdbx_description
1 polymer ?
#
loop_
_entity_poly.entity_id
_entity_poly.type
_entity_poly.pdbx_seq_one_letter_code
_entity_poly.pdbx_strand_id
1 'polypeptide(L)'
;MKRFLVCVFALGVNVAAAVPGSLRVQGASVCHSRQAVATNDAAAFAVVPFAVPVAVPVATITQPTYFYAYGAYAASADQIVAATSRESSPDANTQRPAAADGGNDLDRRAVEVIARRCVKCHSGDEARGELMIADDSGQVAQRLPRHRILGAVEAGKMPPQHEATPLSSDEIEAIRHWARLPRDLAY
;
A
#
# COMPACT_ATOMS: atom_id res chain seq x y z
N MET A 1 -29.64 -35.31 -34.93
CA MET A 1 -30.76 -34.60 -34.29
C MET A 1 -30.20 -33.36 -33.59
N LYS A 2 -30.37 -32.16 -34.16
CA LYS A 2 -29.82 -30.90 -33.64
C LYS A 2 -30.81 -30.29 -32.64
N ARG A 3 -30.41 -30.12 -31.37
CA ARG A 3 -31.20 -29.40 -30.37
C ARG A 3 -30.73 -27.95 -30.33
N PHE A 4 -31.62 -27.02 -30.65
CA PHE A 4 -31.41 -25.59 -30.48
C PHE A 4 -31.72 -25.23 -29.02
N LEU A 5 -30.71 -24.70 -28.31
CA LEU A 5 -30.86 -24.12 -26.99
C LEU A 5 -31.20 -22.63 -27.18
N VAL A 6 -32.41 -22.24 -26.81
CA VAL A 6 -32.86 -20.84 -26.81
C VAL A 6 -32.61 -20.29 -25.41
N CYS A 7 -31.61 -19.41 -25.25
CA CYS A 7 -31.39 -18.67 -24.02
C CYS A 7 -32.25 -17.41 -24.02
N VAL A 8 -33.24 -17.37 -23.13
CA VAL A 8 -34.04 -16.18 -22.82
C VAL A 8 -33.20 -15.27 -21.93
N PHE A 9 -32.81 -14.10 -22.45
CA PHE A 9 -32.17 -13.06 -21.64
C PHE A 9 -33.24 -12.25 -20.89
N ALA A 10 -33.23 -12.36 -19.56
CA ALA A 10 -34.00 -11.47 -18.71
C ALA A 10 -33.37 -10.07 -18.72
N LEU A 11 -34.10 -9.09 -19.23
CA LEU A 11 -33.80 -7.67 -19.09
C LEU A 11 -33.94 -7.29 -17.62
N GLY A 12 -32.81 -7.22 -16.92
CA GLY A 12 -32.73 -6.68 -15.56
C GLY A 12 -32.85 -5.16 -15.59
N VAL A 13 -33.89 -4.63 -14.95
CA VAL A 13 -34.08 -3.20 -14.71
C VAL A 13 -33.01 -2.74 -13.71
N ASN A 14 -32.09 -1.88 -14.15
CA ASN A 14 -31.14 -1.21 -13.26
C ASN A 14 -31.87 -0.12 -12.47
N VAL A 15 -32.12 -0.38 -11.19
CA VAL A 15 -32.51 0.66 -10.23
C VAL A 15 -31.23 1.35 -9.77
N ALA A 16 -30.94 2.51 -10.34
CA ALA A 16 -29.89 3.40 -9.85
C ALA A 16 -30.33 3.97 -8.49
N ALA A 17 -29.79 3.42 -7.41
CA ALA A 17 -29.89 4.03 -6.09
C ALA A 17 -29.07 5.33 -6.11
N ALA A 18 -29.76 6.47 -6.06
CA ALA A 18 -29.16 7.77 -5.89
C ALA A 18 -28.48 7.84 -4.50
N VAL A 19 -27.16 7.99 -4.50
CA VAL A 19 -26.39 8.31 -3.29
C VAL A 19 -26.62 9.79 -2.96
N PRO A 20 -27.19 10.15 -1.80
CA PRO A 20 -27.26 11.53 -1.37
C PRO A 20 -25.90 11.92 -0.77
N GLY A 21 -25.13 12.74 -1.47
CA GLY A 21 -23.84 13.20 -0.94
C GLY A 21 -22.92 13.91 -1.91
N SER A 22 -23.44 14.67 -2.87
CA SER A 22 -22.62 15.63 -3.61
C SER A 22 -22.65 16.95 -2.83
N LEU A 23 -21.59 17.19 -2.05
CA LEU A 23 -21.35 18.47 -1.39
C LEU A 23 -20.98 19.47 -2.48
N ARG A 24 -22.00 20.06 -3.13
CA ARG A 24 -21.81 21.21 -4.00
C ARG A 24 -21.43 22.39 -3.12
N VAL A 25 -20.17 22.81 -3.21
CA VAL A 25 -19.76 24.15 -2.78
C VAL A 25 -20.42 25.12 -3.77
N GLN A 26 -21.59 25.62 -3.42
CA GLN A 26 -22.17 26.78 -4.07
C GLN A 26 -21.27 27.97 -3.72
N GLY A 27 -20.51 28.43 -4.71
CA GLY A 27 -19.85 29.73 -4.62
C GLY A 27 -20.93 30.80 -4.48
N ALA A 28 -21.07 31.36 -3.28
CA ALA A 28 -21.89 32.53 -3.07
C ALA A 28 -21.22 33.70 -3.82
N SER A 29 -21.78 34.06 -4.98
CA SER A 29 -21.46 35.32 -5.63
C SER A 29 -22.12 36.44 -4.82
N VAL A 30 -21.34 37.09 -3.96
CA VAL A 30 -21.79 38.27 -3.23
C VAL A 30 -21.77 39.44 -4.20
N CYS A 31 -22.95 39.77 -4.77
CA CYS A 31 -23.18 41.03 -5.45
C CYS A 31 -23.00 42.18 -4.45
N HIS A 32 -21.82 42.78 -4.44
CA HIS A 32 -21.57 44.02 -3.71
C HIS A 32 -22.31 45.15 -4.42
N SER A 33 -23.49 45.49 -3.91
CA SER A 33 -24.18 46.73 -4.25
C SER A 33 -23.32 47.90 -3.77
N ARG A 34 -22.81 48.69 -4.72
CA ARG A 34 -22.10 49.94 -4.45
C ARG A 34 -23.10 50.97 -3.93
N GLN A 35 -23.09 51.22 -2.62
CA GLN A 35 -23.61 52.48 -2.09
C GLN A 35 -22.47 53.51 -2.11
N ALA A 36 -22.56 54.45 -3.04
CA ALA A 36 -21.73 55.65 -3.03
C ALA A 36 -22.29 56.60 -1.97
N VAL A 37 -21.61 56.69 -0.83
CA VAL A 37 -21.85 57.75 0.16
C VAL A 37 -20.86 58.88 -0.16
N ALA A 38 -21.39 60.00 -0.64
CA ALA A 38 -20.63 61.21 -0.84
C ALA A 38 -20.46 61.93 0.50
N THR A 39 -19.24 61.93 1.05
CA THR A 39 -18.84 62.84 2.12
C THR A 39 -17.76 63.77 1.61
N ASN A 40 -18.11 65.05 1.48
CA ASN A 40 -17.15 66.13 1.28
C ASN A 40 -16.50 66.43 2.63
N ASP A 41 -15.43 65.71 2.95
CA ASP A 41 -14.50 66.12 3.99
C ASP A 41 -13.08 65.85 3.51
N ALA A 42 -12.36 66.95 3.26
CA ALA A 42 -10.96 66.94 2.85
C ALA A 42 -10.08 66.62 4.07
N ALA A 43 -10.19 65.40 4.59
CA ALA A 43 -9.19 64.83 5.49
C ALA A 43 -8.09 64.19 4.65
N ALA A 44 -6.89 64.76 4.69
CA ALA A 44 -5.72 64.18 4.05
C ALA A 44 -5.44 62.78 4.65
N PHE A 45 -5.78 61.73 3.90
CA PHE A 45 -5.45 60.37 4.26
C PHE A 45 -3.94 60.16 4.08
N ALA A 46 -3.20 60.18 5.18
CA ALA A 46 -1.82 59.72 5.20
C ALA A 46 -1.81 58.18 5.17
N VAL A 47 -1.52 57.61 4.00
CA VAL A 47 -1.32 56.16 3.83
C VAL A 47 0.02 55.80 4.43
N VAL A 48 0.02 55.19 5.62
CA VAL A 48 1.23 54.67 6.26
C VAL A 48 1.36 53.18 5.91
N PRO A 49 2.38 52.75 5.16
CA PRO A 49 2.55 51.34 4.83
C PRO A 49 3.01 50.58 6.09
N PHE A 50 2.11 49.81 6.70
CA PHE A 50 2.49 48.84 7.72
C PHE A 50 3.03 47.58 7.02
N ALA A 51 4.35 47.45 6.96
CA ALA A 51 5.00 46.19 6.63
C ALA A 51 4.93 45.28 7.87
N VAL A 52 4.03 44.31 7.86
CA VAL A 52 3.97 43.28 8.91
C VAL A 52 4.99 42.19 8.55
N PRO A 53 6.08 42.02 9.33
CA PRO A 53 7.02 40.93 9.09
C PRO A 53 6.33 39.60 9.43
N VAL A 54 6.00 38.81 8.41
CA VAL A 54 5.55 37.43 8.59
C VAL A 54 6.80 36.56 8.73
N ALA A 55 7.09 36.13 9.96
CA ALA A 55 8.15 35.15 10.20
C ALA A 55 7.71 33.80 9.62
N VAL A 56 8.31 33.38 8.52
CA VAL A 56 8.12 32.05 7.97
C VAL A 56 9.04 31.10 8.75
N PRO A 57 8.52 30.16 9.56
CA PRO A 57 9.36 29.18 10.22
C PRO A 57 10.00 28.27 9.16
N VAL A 58 11.33 28.34 9.05
CA VAL A 58 12.10 27.39 8.25
C VAL A 58 12.42 26.20 9.16
N ALA A 59 11.71 25.09 8.94
CA ALA A 59 12.08 23.82 9.56
C ALA A 59 13.28 23.23 8.82
N THR A 60 14.42 23.11 9.48
CA THR A 60 15.56 22.35 8.96
C THR A 60 15.37 20.88 9.30
N ILE A 61 15.14 20.05 8.28
CA ILE A 61 15.11 18.59 8.45
C ILE A 61 16.56 18.11 8.48
N THR A 62 17.09 17.86 9.68
CA THR A 62 18.37 17.18 9.85
C THR A 62 18.15 15.71 9.48
N GLN A 63 18.56 15.32 8.28
CA GLN A 63 18.54 13.91 7.90
C GLN A 63 19.54 13.16 8.79
N PRO A 64 19.13 12.05 9.45
CA PRO A 64 20.07 11.21 10.16
C PRO A 64 21.05 10.62 9.14
N THR A 65 22.33 10.93 9.29
CA THR A 65 23.39 10.20 8.59
C THR A 65 23.39 8.78 9.10
N TYR A 66 22.82 7.86 8.31
CA TYR A 66 22.93 6.43 8.54
C TYR A 66 24.38 6.02 8.24
N PHE A 67 25.18 5.82 9.27
CA PHE A 67 26.49 5.18 9.15
C PHE A 67 26.27 3.67 9.02
N TYR A 68 26.41 3.14 7.80
CA TYR A 68 26.53 1.71 7.58
C TYR A 68 27.92 1.25 8.04
N ALA A 69 28.00 0.75 9.27
CA ALA A 69 29.22 0.12 9.79
C ALA A 69 29.40 -1.27 9.15
N TYR A 70 30.27 -1.38 8.14
CA TYR A 70 30.67 -2.64 7.50
C TYR A 70 31.62 -3.52 8.35
N GLY A 71 31.87 -3.16 9.63
CA GLY A 71 32.87 -3.81 10.48
C GLY A 71 32.56 -5.25 10.91
N ALA A 72 31.31 -5.73 10.75
CA ALA A 72 30.92 -7.05 11.23
C ALA A 72 31.23 -8.21 10.27
N TYR A 73 31.54 -7.94 9.00
CA TYR A 73 31.80 -9.00 8.01
C TYR A 73 33.20 -9.64 8.13
N ALA A 74 34.16 -8.95 8.75
CA ALA A 74 35.50 -9.49 8.95
C ALA A 74 35.58 -10.47 10.13
N ALA A 75 34.69 -10.36 11.12
CA ALA A 75 34.68 -11.24 12.30
C ALA A 75 33.94 -12.57 12.08
N SER A 76 33.12 -12.69 11.02
CA SER A 76 32.42 -13.93 10.68
C SER A 76 33.18 -14.82 9.69
N ALA A 77 34.21 -14.31 9.02
CA ALA A 77 34.98 -15.12 8.06
C ALA A 77 35.81 -16.21 8.76
N ASP A 78 36.36 -15.95 9.95
CA ASP A 78 37.11 -16.95 10.72
C ASP A 78 36.22 -18.03 11.36
N GLN A 79 34.93 -17.75 11.60
CA GLN A 79 34.02 -18.76 12.15
C GLN A 79 33.51 -19.76 11.09
N ILE A 80 33.58 -19.42 9.80
CA ILE A 80 33.13 -20.32 8.74
C ILE A 80 34.15 -21.44 8.47
N VAL A 81 35.44 -21.20 8.70
CA VAL A 81 36.49 -22.22 8.47
C VAL A 81 36.59 -23.22 9.62
N ALA A 82 36.17 -22.84 10.84
CA ALA A 82 36.13 -23.76 12.00
C ALA A 82 34.88 -24.67 12.04
N ALA A 83 33.84 -24.37 11.24
CA ALA A 83 32.60 -25.14 11.22
C ALA A 83 32.60 -26.32 10.22
N THR A 84 33.59 -26.40 9.30
CA THR A 84 33.63 -27.42 8.24
C THR A 84 34.34 -28.73 8.65
N SER A 85 34.74 -28.89 9.91
CA SER A 85 35.46 -30.09 10.38
C SER A 85 34.72 -30.91 11.45
N ARG A 86 33.42 -30.69 11.68
CA ARG A 86 32.61 -31.59 12.50
C ARG A 86 31.71 -32.45 11.61
N GLU A 87 32.31 -33.56 11.21
CA GLU A 87 31.76 -34.91 11.29
C GLU A 87 30.25 -35.05 11.09
N SER A 88 29.91 -35.56 9.90
CA SER A 88 28.63 -36.16 9.56
C SER A 88 28.19 -37.17 10.63
N SER A 89 27.27 -36.76 11.50
CA SER A 89 26.48 -37.67 12.32
C SER A 89 25.08 -37.79 11.68
N PRO A 90 24.60 -38.99 11.31
CA PRO A 90 23.37 -39.17 10.54
C PRO A 90 22.08 -39.10 11.36
N ASP A 91 22.12 -38.78 12.66
CA ASP A 91 20.93 -38.78 13.53
C ASP A 91 20.86 -37.51 14.39
N ALA A 92 20.31 -36.43 13.83
CA ALA A 92 19.64 -35.37 14.59
C ALA A 92 18.89 -34.45 13.63
N ASN A 93 17.80 -34.95 13.05
CA ASN A 93 16.67 -34.14 12.58
C ASN A 93 15.98 -33.49 13.79
N THR A 94 16.73 -32.73 14.57
CA THR A 94 16.18 -31.77 15.51
C THR A 94 16.08 -30.50 14.72
N GLN A 95 14.97 -30.36 13.98
CA GLN A 95 14.50 -29.07 13.52
C GLN A 95 14.64 -28.10 14.68
N ARG A 96 15.68 -27.26 14.63
CA ARG A 96 15.77 -26.05 15.43
C ARG A 96 14.51 -25.28 15.06
N PRO A 97 13.48 -25.16 15.92
CA PRO A 97 12.37 -24.29 15.60
C PRO A 97 13.00 -22.91 15.47
N ALA A 98 13.06 -22.39 14.25
CA ALA A 98 13.39 -21.01 14.00
C ALA A 98 12.53 -20.22 14.99
N ALA A 99 13.20 -19.37 15.78
CA ALA A 99 12.59 -18.64 16.87
C ALA A 99 11.20 -18.18 16.44
N ALA A 100 10.20 -18.60 17.21
CA ALA A 100 8.84 -18.14 17.09
C ALA A 100 8.80 -16.64 17.42
N ASP A 101 9.32 -15.83 16.51
CA ASP A 101 8.79 -14.50 16.30
C ASP A 101 7.33 -14.76 15.97
N GLY A 102 6.44 -14.45 16.93
CA GLY A 102 5.00 -14.68 16.89
C GLY A 102 4.30 -13.86 15.81
N GLY A 103 4.84 -13.86 14.59
CA GLY A 103 4.13 -13.52 13.38
C GLY A 103 3.00 -14.52 13.21
N ASN A 104 1.84 -14.13 13.72
CA ASN A 104 0.54 -14.79 13.68
C ASN A 104 0.41 -15.74 12.48
N ASP A 105 -0.05 -16.98 12.67
CA ASP A 105 -0.23 -17.98 11.59
C ASP A 105 -0.96 -17.41 10.36
N LEU A 106 -1.83 -16.43 10.57
CA LEU A 106 -2.52 -15.67 9.52
C LEU A 106 -1.56 -14.91 8.59
N ASP A 107 -0.49 -14.33 9.12
CA ASP A 107 0.51 -13.62 8.34
C ASP A 107 1.33 -14.58 7.48
N ARG A 108 1.72 -15.74 8.05
CA ARG A 108 2.37 -16.81 7.29
C ARG A 108 1.47 -17.30 6.17
N ARG A 109 0.19 -17.56 6.48
CA ARG A 109 -0.83 -17.96 5.50
C ARG A 109 -1.02 -16.90 4.42
N ALA A 110 -1.01 -15.61 4.77
CA ALA A 110 -1.12 -14.52 3.80
C ALA A 110 0.07 -14.50 2.83
N VAL A 111 1.30 -14.63 3.34
CA VAL A 111 2.51 -14.70 2.51
C VAL A 111 2.47 -15.91 1.59
N GLU A 112 2.04 -17.08 2.08
CA GLU A 112 1.85 -18.29 1.26
C GLU A 112 0.81 -18.08 0.16
N VAL A 113 -0.30 -17.39 0.45
CA VAL A 113 -1.33 -17.04 -0.54
C VAL A 113 -0.77 -16.09 -1.59
N ILE A 114 -0.05 -15.03 -1.18
CA ILE A 114 0.57 -14.06 -2.09
C ILE A 114 1.58 -14.76 -3.01
N ALA A 115 2.45 -15.59 -2.44
CA ALA A 115 3.44 -16.36 -3.18
C ALA A 115 2.78 -17.26 -4.24
N ARG A 116 1.73 -17.99 -3.85
CA ARG A 116 1.06 -18.96 -4.73
C ARG A 116 0.14 -18.31 -5.77
N ARG A 117 -0.55 -17.23 -5.42
CA ARG A 117 -1.65 -16.66 -6.23
C ARG A 117 -1.26 -15.41 -7.00
N CYS A 118 -0.32 -14.62 -6.48
CA CYS A 118 -0.02 -13.28 -7.01
C CYS A 118 1.28 -13.24 -7.81
N VAL A 119 2.31 -13.99 -7.39
CA VAL A 119 3.66 -13.95 -7.99
C VAL A 119 3.61 -14.18 -9.50
N LYS A 120 2.80 -15.13 -9.99
CA LYS A 120 2.69 -15.45 -11.42
C LYS A 120 2.47 -14.24 -12.34
N CYS A 121 1.72 -13.23 -11.89
CA CYS A 121 1.39 -12.05 -12.68
C CYS A 121 2.15 -10.78 -12.23
N HIS A 122 2.87 -10.87 -11.12
CA HIS A 122 3.52 -9.75 -10.45
C HIS A 122 5.01 -10.04 -10.17
N SER A 123 5.66 -10.77 -11.07
CA SER A 123 7.09 -11.07 -11.04
C SER A 123 7.75 -10.67 -12.35
N GLY A 124 9.01 -10.22 -12.27
CA GLY A 124 9.84 -9.90 -13.44
C GLY A 124 9.38 -8.68 -14.23
N ASP A 125 9.92 -8.54 -15.44
CA ASP A 125 9.72 -7.38 -16.32
C ASP A 125 8.28 -7.19 -16.80
N GLU A 126 7.45 -8.24 -16.77
CA GLU A 126 6.05 -8.21 -17.18
C GLU A 126 5.06 -8.06 -16.00
N ALA A 127 5.53 -7.59 -14.84
CA ALA A 127 4.69 -7.39 -13.66
C ALA A 127 3.50 -6.46 -13.97
N ARG A 128 2.28 -6.99 -13.82
CA ARG A 128 1.06 -6.25 -14.14
C ARG A 128 0.78 -5.14 -13.13
N GLY A 129 0.25 -4.02 -13.61
CA GLY A 129 -0.24 -2.93 -12.75
C GLY A 129 0.86 -2.19 -11.97
N GLU A 130 2.10 -2.20 -12.49
CA GLU A 130 3.25 -1.50 -11.89
C GLU A 130 3.51 -1.91 -10.43
N LEU A 131 3.18 -3.17 -10.11
CA LEU A 131 3.38 -3.74 -8.80
C LEU A 131 4.18 -5.02 -8.93
N MET A 132 5.45 -4.96 -8.52
CA MET A 132 6.32 -6.12 -8.41
C MET A 132 6.18 -6.71 -7.00
N ILE A 133 5.68 -7.94 -6.93
CA ILE A 133 5.48 -8.68 -5.68
C ILE A 133 6.65 -9.62 -5.41
N ALA A 134 7.22 -10.20 -6.46
CA ALA A 134 8.40 -11.04 -6.39
C ALA A 134 9.49 -10.49 -7.29
N ASP A 135 10.74 -10.62 -6.84
CA ASP A 135 11.90 -10.36 -7.67
C ASP A 135 12.11 -11.46 -8.72
N ASP A 136 13.16 -11.32 -9.55
CA ASP A 136 13.50 -12.29 -10.60
C ASP A 136 13.89 -13.67 -10.05
N SER A 137 14.19 -13.77 -8.76
CA SER A 137 14.45 -15.05 -8.08
C SER A 137 13.17 -15.74 -7.59
N GLY A 138 12.00 -15.10 -7.81
CA GLY A 138 10.70 -15.58 -7.35
C GLY A 138 10.47 -15.38 -5.84
N GLN A 139 11.35 -14.64 -5.16
CA GLN A 139 11.20 -14.35 -3.74
C GLN A 139 10.24 -13.17 -3.55
N VAL A 140 9.26 -13.35 -2.66
CA VAL A 140 8.31 -12.28 -2.32
C VAL A 140 9.06 -11.15 -1.62
N ALA A 141 8.92 -9.93 -2.15
CA ALA A 141 9.56 -8.75 -1.59
C ALA A 141 9.13 -8.54 -0.13
N GLN A 142 10.09 -8.22 0.75
CA GLN A 142 9.80 -7.99 2.17
C GLN A 142 8.91 -6.76 2.39
N ARG A 143 9.02 -5.77 1.50
CA ARG A 143 8.28 -4.50 1.55
C ARG A 143 7.27 -4.43 0.41
N LEU A 144 6.03 -4.79 0.71
CA LEU A 144 4.91 -4.73 -0.22
C LEU A 144 3.96 -3.59 0.16
N PRO A 145 3.35 -2.89 -0.83
CA PRO A 145 2.31 -1.89 -0.57
C PRO A 145 0.99 -2.57 -0.18
N ARG A 146 0.91 -3.05 1.07
CA ARG A 146 -0.15 -3.95 1.54
C ARG A 146 -1.56 -3.38 1.36
N HIS A 147 -1.75 -2.08 1.61
CA HIS A 147 -3.04 -1.41 1.46
C HIS A 147 -3.52 -1.42 0.00
N ARG A 148 -2.61 -1.26 -0.97
CA ARG A 148 -2.93 -1.31 -2.41
C ARG A 148 -3.31 -2.74 -2.82
N ILE A 149 -2.59 -3.74 -2.30
CA ILE A 149 -2.90 -5.16 -2.53
C ILE A 149 -4.28 -5.50 -1.96
N LEU A 150 -4.54 -5.16 -0.69
CA LEU A 150 -5.82 -5.41 -0.04
C LEU A 150 -6.97 -4.74 -0.80
N GLY A 151 -6.81 -3.47 -1.19
CA GLY A 151 -7.84 -2.74 -1.95
C GLY A 151 -8.15 -3.39 -3.31
N ALA A 152 -7.15 -3.97 -4.00
CA ALA A 152 -7.38 -4.69 -5.25
C ALA A 152 -8.10 -6.03 -5.04
N VAL A 153 -7.76 -6.75 -3.96
CA VAL A 153 -8.41 -8.02 -3.58
C VAL A 153 -9.86 -7.79 -3.16
N GLU A 154 -10.13 -6.82 -2.28
CA GLU A 154 -11.50 -6.51 -1.82
C GLU A 154 -12.37 -5.94 -2.93
N ALA A 155 -11.79 -5.25 -3.91
CA ALA A 155 -12.49 -4.81 -5.12
C ALA A 155 -12.76 -5.95 -6.13
N GLY A 156 -12.32 -7.18 -5.86
CA GLY A 156 -12.47 -8.32 -6.78
C GLY A 156 -11.72 -8.16 -8.10
N LYS A 157 -10.71 -7.27 -8.15
CA LYS A 157 -9.86 -7.05 -9.34
C LYS A 157 -8.74 -8.08 -9.43
N MET A 158 -8.42 -8.73 -8.32
CA MET A 158 -7.39 -9.76 -8.22
C MET A 158 -7.97 -11.03 -7.56
N PRO A 159 -7.81 -12.21 -8.19
CA PRO A 159 -7.24 -12.43 -9.52
C PRO A 159 -8.14 -11.94 -10.67
N PRO A 160 -7.60 -11.70 -11.88
CA PRO A 160 -8.41 -11.37 -13.05
C PRO A 160 -9.40 -12.49 -13.39
N GLN A 161 -10.66 -12.12 -13.66
CA GLN A 161 -11.80 -13.03 -13.76
C GLN A 161 -11.64 -14.17 -14.80
N HIS A 162 -10.77 -13.99 -15.79
CA HIS A 162 -10.59 -14.94 -16.90
C HIS A 162 -9.39 -15.89 -16.71
N GLU A 163 -8.51 -15.66 -15.74
CA GLU A 163 -7.26 -16.43 -15.61
C GLU A 163 -7.18 -17.31 -14.35
N ALA A 164 -7.94 -17.02 -13.29
CA ALA A 164 -7.86 -17.81 -12.06
C ALA A 164 -9.16 -17.83 -11.25
N THR A 165 -9.31 -18.91 -10.47
CA THR A 165 -10.35 -19.06 -9.46
C THR A 165 -10.27 -17.90 -8.46
N PRO A 166 -11.40 -17.24 -8.13
CA PRO A 166 -11.46 -16.23 -7.09
C PRO A 166 -10.83 -16.72 -5.77
N LEU A 167 -10.24 -15.79 -5.02
CA LEU A 167 -9.72 -16.08 -3.68
C LEU A 167 -10.86 -16.53 -2.76
N SER A 168 -10.60 -17.51 -1.90
CA SER A 168 -11.58 -17.91 -0.90
C SER A 168 -11.71 -16.85 0.21
N SER A 169 -12.81 -16.88 0.96
CA SER A 169 -13.02 -15.99 2.10
C SER A 169 -11.87 -16.04 3.11
N ASP A 170 -11.34 -17.23 3.38
CA ASP A 170 -10.24 -17.43 4.32
C ASP A 170 -8.92 -16.84 3.79
N GLU A 171 -8.67 -16.95 2.48
CA GLU A 171 -7.49 -16.34 1.84
C GLU A 171 -7.57 -14.81 1.92
N ILE A 172 -8.75 -14.23 1.68
CA ILE A 172 -9.00 -12.79 1.81
C ILE A 172 -8.80 -12.33 3.27
N GLU A 173 -9.30 -13.09 4.25
CA GLU A 173 -9.16 -12.74 5.67
C GLU A 173 -7.69 -12.77 6.13
N ALA A 174 -6.91 -13.76 5.66
CA ALA A 174 -5.47 -13.79 5.93
C ALA A 174 -4.77 -12.54 5.38
N ILE A 175 -5.06 -12.15 4.12
CA ILE A 175 -4.49 -10.95 3.50
C ILE A 175 -4.92 -9.69 4.26
N ARG A 176 -6.19 -9.61 4.69
CA ARG A 176 -6.71 -8.50 5.49
C ARG A 176 -5.99 -8.35 6.83
N HIS A 177 -5.77 -9.46 7.54
CA HIS A 177 -5.01 -9.47 8.79
C HIS A 177 -3.58 -8.97 8.56
N TRP A 178 -2.89 -9.54 7.58
CA TRP A 178 -1.52 -9.18 7.21
C TRP A 178 -1.36 -7.71 6.81
N ALA A 179 -2.34 -7.15 6.10
CA ALA A 179 -2.32 -5.76 5.66
C ALA A 179 -2.56 -4.74 6.77
N ARG A 180 -3.20 -5.12 7.89
CA ARG A 180 -3.45 -4.25 9.04
C ARG A 180 -2.23 -4.06 9.93
N LEU A 181 -1.32 -5.03 9.96
CA LEU A 181 -0.17 -4.99 10.86
C LEU A 181 0.87 -3.97 10.38
N PRO A 182 1.25 -3.00 11.22
CA PRO A 182 2.35 -2.09 10.91
C PRO A 182 3.66 -2.88 11.01
N ARG A 183 4.13 -3.42 9.89
CA ARG A 183 5.53 -3.88 9.77
C ARG A 183 6.33 -2.80 9.06
N ASP A 184 6.34 -1.62 9.69
CA ASP A 184 7.28 -0.53 9.48
C ASP A 184 6.75 0.61 8.60
N LEU A 185 6.12 1.60 9.26
CA LEU A 185 5.82 2.96 8.77
C LEU A 185 7.11 3.77 8.54
N ALA A 186 7.99 3.28 7.67
CA ALA A 186 9.10 4.07 7.14
C ALA A 186 8.90 4.21 5.63
N TYR A 187 7.94 5.07 5.26
CA TYR A 187 7.83 5.67 3.93
C TYR A 187 8.47 7.05 3.95
#